data_AF-A0A3D0XZS7-F1
#
_entry.id   AF-A0A3D0XZS7-F1
#
_cell.length_a   1.000
_cell.length_b   1.000
_cell.length_c   1.000
_cell.angle_alpha   90.00
_cell.angle_beta   90.00
_cell.angle_gamma   90.00
#
_symmetry.space_group_name_H-M   'P 1'
#
loop_
_entity.id
_entity.type
_entity.pdbx_description
1 polymer ?
#
loop_
_entity_poly.entity_id
_entity_poly.type
_entity_poly.pdbx_seq_one_letter_code
_entity_poly.pdbx_strand_id
1 'polypeptide(L)'
;TRRTLSADSLDFMTNISGDWIPDNINDESDGAHNGDNYIAYTFYIENMGDETIHYWYRIYIDDVIKNVDEAIRVAVFLNGEKTVYAKANDKTSAPEKNTEAFRDEENVMLVQRKDFKSKDVDKFTVVIWVEGDDPDCIDNLIGGEMKMHMTITEEHIKQD
;
A
#
# COMPACT_ATOMS: atom_id res chain seq x y z
N THR A 1 6.27 -23.63 -3.89
CA THR A 1 5.30 -22.53 -3.65
C THR A 1 6.08 -21.26 -3.40
N ARG A 2 5.89 -20.20 -4.20
CA ARG A 2 6.59 -18.93 -4.04
C ARG A 2 5.98 -18.22 -2.82
N ARG A 3 6.77 -17.94 -1.78
CA ARG A 3 6.29 -17.32 -0.53
C ARG A 3 6.39 -15.79 -0.53
N THR A 4 6.94 -15.22 -1.60
CA THR A 4 7.21 -13.79 -1.73
C THR A 4 6.87 -13.34 -3.13
N LEU A 5 6.05 -12.29 -3.20
CA LEU A 5 5.78 -11.52 -4.42
C LEU A 5 6.67 -10.28 -4.38
N SER A 6 7.12 -9.83 -5.54
CA SER A 6 8.01 -8.67 -5.64
C SER A 6 7.55 -7.84 -6.83
N ALA A 7 7.31 -6.55 -6.59
CA ALA A 7 7.21 -5.56 -7.64
C ALA A 7 8.61 -5.25 -8.17
N ASP A 8 8.69 -4.87 -9.44
CA ASP A 8 9.94 -4.37 -10.02
C ASP A 8 10.28 -3.02 -9.37
N SER A 9 11.56 -2.80 -9.07
CA SER A 9 12.05 -1.52 -8.58
C SER A 9 12.06 -0.49 -9.72
N LEU A 10 11.73 0.76 -9.39
CA LEU A 10 11.96 1.89 -10.28
C LEU A 10 13.24 2.59 -9.84
N ASP A 11 14.25 2.63 -10.72
CA ASP A 11 15.54 3.28 -10.43
C ASP A 11 15.38 4.80 -10.26
N PHE A 12 14.37 5.38 -10.91
CA PHE A 12 14.05 6.79 -10.84
C PHE A 12 12.53 6.97 -10.84
N MET A 13 12.02 7.75 -9.89
CA MET A 13 10.65 8.24 -9.85
C MET A 13 10.67 9.75 -9.61
N THR A 14 9.89 10.50 -10.38
CA THR A 14 9.59 11.92 -10.07
C THR A 14 8.24 12.02 -9.37
N ASN A 15 7.98 13.17 -8.73
CA ASN A 15 6.70 13.43 -8.11
C ASN A 15 5.60 13.62 -9.17
N ILE A 16 4.40 13.14 -8.86
CA ILE A 16 3.21 13.27 -9.71
C ILE A 16 2.01 13.65 -8.84
N SER A 17 0.99 14.20 -9.47
CA SER A 17 -0.33 14.29 -8.83
C SER A 17 -0.94 12.89 -8.77
N GLY A 18 -1.57 12.54 -7.64
CA GLY A 18 -2.34 11.31 -7.52
C GLY A 18 -3.47 11.17 -8.56
N ASP A 19 -3.95 12.30 -9.12
CA ASP A 19 -4.96 12.34 -10.19
C ASP A 19 -4.40 11.88 -11.55
N TRP A 20 -3.08 11.71 -11.68
CA TRP A 20 -2.44 11.20 -12.89
C TRP A 20 -2.31 9.67 -12.90
N ILE A 21 -2.62 9.00 -11.79
CA ILE A 21 -2.72 7.54 -11.75
C ILE A 21 -3.91 7.11 -12.60
N PRO A 22 -3.77 6.12 -13.52
CA PRO A 22 -4.87 5.66 -14.35
C PRO A 22 -6.09 5.24 -13.53
N ASP A 23 -7.28 5.70 -13.92
CA ASP A 23 -8.55 5.34 -13.24
C ASP A 23 -8.78 3.82 -13.19
N ASN A 24 -8.27 3.10 -14.20
CA ASN A 24 -8.38 1.65 -14.31
C ASN A 24 -7.22 0.89 -13.65
N ILE A 25 -6.37 1.54 -12.84
CA ILE A 25 -5.15 0.91 -12.27
C ILE A 25 -5.46 -0.39 -11.53
N ASN A 26 -6.60 -0.46 -10.83
CA ASN A 26 -7.01 -1.66 -10.08
C ASN A 26 -7.35 -2.86 -10.99
N ASP A 27 -7.69 -2.62 -12.26
CA ASP A 27 -8.12 -3.64 -13.22
C ASP A 27 -7.23 -3.68 -14.47
N GLU A 28 -6.08 -3.00 -14.43
CA GLU A 28 -5.17 -2.88 -15.56
C GLU A 28 -4.43 -4.19 -15.85
N SER A 29 -3.84 -4.81 -14.82
CA SER A 29 -3.12 -6.09 -14.94
C SER A 29 -2.97 -6.78 -13.60
N ASP A 30 -2.75 -8.09 -13.63
CA ASP A 30 -2.26 -8.85 -12.48
C ASP A 30 -0.72 -8.72 -12.37
N GLY A 31 -0.16 -8.92 -11.16
CA GLY A 31 1.27 -8.82 -10.93
C GLY A 31 1.78 -7.38 -10.99
N ALA A 32 3.04 -7.19 -11.40
CA ALA A 32 3.64 -5.86 -11.53
C ALA A 32 3.12 -5.15 -12.78
N HIS A 33 2.72 -3.88 -12.62
CA HIS A 33 2.22 -3.02 -13.71
C HIS A 33 2.49 -1.56 -13.37
N ASN A 34 3.75 -1.29 -13.01
CA ASN A 34 4.25 0.04 -12.71
C ASN A 34 4.08 0.98 -13.92
N GLY A 35 3.81 2.25 -13.64
CA GLY A 35 4.02 3.32 -14.60
C GLY A 35 5.42 3.92 -14.47
N ASP A 36 5.69 4.99 -15.21
CA ASP A 36 7.01 5.65 -15.16
C ASP A 36 7.32 6.25 -13.78
N ASN A 37 6.30 6.69 -13.05
CA ASN A 37 6.43 7.44 -11.78
C ASN A 37 5.56 6.90 -10.65
N TYR A 38 5.08 5.65 -10.77
CA TYR A 38 4.38 4.96 -9.70
C TYR A 38 4.66 3.46 -9.77
N ILE A 39 4.69 2.81 -8.61
CA ILE A 39 4.74 1.36 -8.49
C ILE A 39 3.31 0.86 -8.36
N ALA A 40 2.95 -0.21 -9.08
CA ALA A 40 1.66 -0.86 -8.93
C ALA A 40 1.78 -2.38 -8.98
N TYR A 41 1.09 -3.05 -8.05
CA TYR A 41 1.10 -4.51 -7.96
C TYR A 41 -0.25 -5.08 -7.56
N THR A 42 -0.77 -6.01 -8.36
CA THR A 42 -2.04 -6.69 -8.13
C THR A 42 -1.82 -8.17 -7.82
N PHE A 43 -2.47 -8.65 -6.77
CA PHE A 43 -2.39 -10.05 -6.36
C PHE A 43 -3.68 -10.50 -5.68
N TYR A 44 -3.79 -11.81 -5.46
CA TYR A 44 -4.97 -12.44 -4.89
C TYR A 44 -4.60 -13.25 -3.66
N ILE A 45 -5.47 -13.23 -2.66
CA ILE A 45 -5.42 -14.11 -1.50
C ILE A 45 -6.65 -15.00 -1.59
N GLU A 46 -6.48 -16.32 -1.49
CA GLU A 46 -7.58 -17.29 -1.49
C GLU A 46 -7.55 -18.09 -0.20
N ASN A 47 -8.73 -18.25 0.43
CA ASN A 47 -8.88 -19.22 1.50
C ASN A 47 -9.06 -20.63 0.91
N MET A 48 -7.95 -21.35 0.83
CA MET A 48 -7.92 -22.74 0.37
C MET A 48 -8.35 -23.76 1.44
N GLY A 49 -8.62 -23.32 2.68
CA GLY A 49 -9.09 -24.16 3.78
C GLY A 49 -10.60 -24.37 3.76
N ASP A 50 -11.07 -25.24 4.66
CA ASP A 50 -12.50 -25.53 4.81
C ASP A 50 -13.19 -24.67 5.90
N GLU A 51 -12.40 -23.91 6.67
CA GLU A 51 -12.88 -23.09 7.77
C GLU A 51 -12.95 -21.61 7.40
N THR A 52 -13.85 -20.88 8.06
CA THR A 52 -13.86 -19.41 8.00
C THR A 52 -12.80 -18.88 8.96
N ILE A 53 -11.91 -18.03 8.44
CA ILE A 53 -10.82 -17.43 9.21
C ILE A 53 -10.93 -15.91 9.20
N HIS A 54 -10.06 -15.27 9.98
CA HIS A 54 -9.69 -13.88 9.77
C HIS A 54 -8.25 -13.84 9.26
N TYR A 55 -7.84 -12.73 8.68
CA TYR A 55 -6.42 -12.47 8.48
C TYR A 55 -6.11 -11.00 8.72
N TRP A 56 -4.90 -10.75 9.20
CA TRP A 56 -4.33 -9.42 9.31
C TRP A 56 -3.46 -9.16 8.11
N TYR A 57 -3.50 -7.93 7.61
CA TYR A 57 -2.57 -7.46 6.60
C TYR A 57 -1.98 -6.12 7.02
N ARG A 58 -0.69 -5.97 6.74
CA ARG A 58 0.16 -4.86 7.19
C ARG A 58 1.15 -4.49 6.10
N ILE A 59 1.34 -3.21 5.84
CA ILE A 59 2.48 -2.71 5.08
C ILE A 59 3.49 -2.11 6.07
N TYR A 60 4.67 -2.71 6.12
CA TYR A 60 5.80 -2.30 6.95
C TYR A 60 6.76 -1.42 6.15
N ILE A 61 7.30 -0.40 6.80
CA ILE A 61 8.33 0.47 6.25
C ILE A 61 9.68 -0.10 6.71
N ASP A 62 10.42 -0.70 5.78
CA ASP A 62 11.71 -1.32 6.07
C ASP A 62 12.84 -0.31 6.22
N ASP A 63 12.84 0.71 5.37
CA ASP A 63 13.89 1.72 5.34
C ASP A 63 13.39 3.01 4.68
N VAL A 64 13.92 4.13 5.16
CA VAL A 64 13.61 5.49 4.67
C VAL A 64 14.90 6.30 4.64
N ILE A 65 15.20 6.86 3.48
CA ILE A 65 16.34 7.75 3.25
C ILE A 65 15.82 9.13 2.85
N LYS A 66 16.38 10.18 3.49
CA LYS A 66 16.02 11.60 3.29
C LYS A 66 14.53 11.93 3.51
N ASN A 67 13.89 11.23 4.45
CA ASN A 67 12.48 11.45 4.82
C ASN A 67 11.53 11.46 3.62
N VAL A 68 11.82 10.66 2.58
CA VAL A 68 10.97 10.62 1.39
C VAL A 68 9.55 10.14 1.71
N ASP A 69 9.38 9.42 2.82
CA ASP A 69 8.10 8.97 3.36
C ASP A 69 7.13 10.12 3.68
N GLU A 70 7.61 11.35 3.90
CA GLU A 70 6.77 12.54 4.07
C GLU A 70 5.92 12.83 2.81
N ALA A 71 6.46 12.59 1.61
CA ALA A 71 5.75 12.81 0.34
C ALA A 71 5.16 11.53 -0.27
N ILE A 72 5.38 10.37 0.33
CA ILE A 72 4.86 9.11 -0.24
C ILE A 72 3.37 8.98 0.04
N ARG A 73 2.66 8.46 -0.97
CA ARG A 73 1.29 7.98 -0.85
C ARG A 73 1.24 6.49 -1.19
N VAL A 74 0.45 5.76 -0.42
CA VAL A 74 0.22 4.33 -0.62
C VAL A 74 -1.28 4.11 -0.76
N ALA A 75 -1.75 3.88 -1.97
CA ALA A 75 -3.12 3.43 -2.19
C ALA A 75 -3.20 1.91 -2.10
N VAL A 76 -4.15 1.42 -1.33
CA VAL A 76 -4.50 -0.01 -1.24
C VAL A 76 -5.93 -0.16 -1.71
N PHE A 77 -6.12 -0.97 -2.74
CA PHE A 77 -7.42 -1.46 -3.18
C PHE A 77 -7.63 -2.84 -2.58
N LEU A 78 -8.76 -3.04 -1.90
CA LEU A 78 -9.23 -4.36 -1.47
C LEU A 78 -10.61 -4.59 -2.09
N ASN A 79 -10.71 -5.54 -3.03
CA ASN A 79 -11.96 -5.84 -3.76
C ASN A 79 -12.60 -4.60 -4.42
N GLY A 80 -11.77 -3.68 -4.92
CA GLY A 80 -12.19 -2.44 -5.58
C GLY A 80 -12.41 -1.26 -4.63
N GLU A 81 -12.42 -1.47 -3.31
CA GLU A 81 -12.48 -0.37 -2.34
C GLU A 81 -11.08 0.22 -2.14
N LYS A 82 -10.92 1.51 -2.47
CA LYS A 82 -9.64 2.25 -2.40
C LYS A 82 -9.51 3.01 -1.07
N THR A 83 -8.38 2.82 -0.39
CA THR A 83 -7.93 3.70 0.70
C THR A 83 -6.55 4.23 0.36
N VAL A 84 -6.33 5.54 0.54
CA VAL A 84 -5.01 6.18 0.36
C VAL A 84 -4.43 6.52 1.71
N TYR A 85 -3.19 6.08 1.95
CA TYR A 85 -2.44 6.34 3.17
C TYR A 85 -1.32 7.35 2.91
N ALA A 86 -1.09 8.23 3.87
CA ALA A 86 0.00 9.20 3.88
C ALA A 86 0.54 9.41 5.29
N LYS A 87 1.80 9.81 5.46
CA LYS A 87 2.27 10.32 6.74
C LYS A 87 1.43 11.54 7.13
N ALA A 88 1.14 11.70 8.43
CA ALA A 88 0.42 12.88 8.89
C ALA A 88 1.27 14.14 8.66
N ASN A 89 0.62 15.26 8.40
CA ASN A 89 1.31 16.52 8.17
C ASN A 89 2.16 16.89 9.39
N ASP A 90 3.46 17.16 9.19
CA ASP A 90 4.38 17.42 10.30
C ASP A 90 4.07 18.72 11.05
N LYS A 91 3.41 19.69 10.40
CA LYS A 91 3.07 20.99 11.00
C LYS A 91 1.77 20.95 11.77
N THR A 92 0.77 20.20 11.30
CA THR A 92 -0.57 20.18 11.89
C THR A 92 -0.90 18.89 12.65
N SER A 93 -0.08 17.85 12.50
CA SER A 93 -0.32 16.49 13.01
C SER A 93 -1.67 15.91 12.56
N ALA A 94 -2.21 16.40 11.45
CA ALA A 94 -3.48 15.95 10.88
C ALA A 94 -3.22 15.08 9.65
N PRO A 95 -4.15 14.16 9.29
CA PRO A 95 -4.06 13.46 8.02
C PRO A 95 -4.00 14.43 6.84
N GLU A 96 -3.22 14.07 5.82
CA GLU A 96 -3.22 14.77 4.55
C GLU A 96 -4.61 14.73 3.89
N LYS A 97 -4.87 15.68 3.00
CA LYS A 97 -6.19 15.80 2.36
C LYS A 97 -6.52 14.52 1.58
N ASN A 98 -7.71 13.97 1.82
CA ASN A 98 -8.22 12.75 1.19
C ASN A 98 -7.38 11.49 1.48
N THR A 99 -6.65 11.45 2.59
CA THR A 99 -5.89 10.27 3.01
C THR A 99 -6.22 9.86 4.44
N GLU A 100 -5.94 8.61 4.77
CA GLU A 100 -5.76 8.15 6.14
C GLU A 100 -4.29 8.37 6.54
N ALA A 101 -4.05 8.73 7.79
CA ALA A 101 -2.69 8.83 8.30
C ALA A 101 -2.05 7.44 8.40
N PHE A 102 -0.74 7.36 8.18
CA PHE A 102 0.04 6.18 8.54
C PHE A 102 -0.25 5.81 9.98
N ARG A 103 -0.36 4.51 10.24
CA ARG A 103 -0.69 4.01 11.57
C ARG A 103 0.35 4.47 12.60
N ASP A 104 1.63 4.35 12.26
CA ASP A 104 2.77 4.75 13.08
C ASP A 104 4.03 4.86 12.20
N GLU A 105 5.19 5.17 12.81
CA GLU A 105 6.47 5.38 12.09
C GLU A 105 6.95 4.15 11.29
N GLU A 106 6.59 2.94 11.70
CA GLU A 106 7.02 1.71 11.04
C GLU A 106 5.93 1.09 10.17
N ASN A 107 4.70 1.63 10.23
CA ASN A 107 3.51 1.03 9.65
C ASN A 107 2.71 2.04 8.84
N VAL A 108 2.55 1.76 7.55
CA VAL A 108 1.54 2.43 6.73
C VAL A 108 0.15 2.08 7.26
N MET A 109 -0.15 0.79 7.40
CA MET A 109 -1.41 0.31 7.95
C MET A 109 -1.28 -1.07 8.61
N LEU A 110 -2.26 -1.40 9.44
CA LEU A 110 -2.52 -2.75 9.98
C LEU A 110 -4.03 -2.92 10.09
N VAL A 111 -4.59 -3.82 9.28
CA VAL A 111 -6.04 -4.02 9.15
C VAL A 111 -6.39 -5.50 9.27
N GLN A 112 -7.52 -5.80 9.90
CA GLN A 112 -8.08 -7.15 9.99
C GLN A 112 -9.17 -7.32 8.94
N ARG A 113 -8.99 -8.31 8.06
CA ARG A 113 -10.06 -8.84 7.22
C ARG A 113 -10.77 -9.96 7.98
N LYS A 114 -12.05 -9.75 8.28
CA LYS A 114 -12.89 -10.72 9.00
C LYS A 114 -13.70 -11.58 8.04
N ASP A 115 -14.22 -12.69 8.56
CA ASP A 115 -15.16 -13.58 7.88
C ASP A 115 -14.72 -14.01 6.47
N PHE A 116 -13.45 -14.36 6.32
CA PHE A 116 -12.87 -14.85 5.07
C PHE A 116 -13.17 -16.34 4.93
N LYS A 117 -14.24 -16.66 4.20
CA LYS A 117 -14.82 -18.02 4.11
C LYS A 117 -14.01 -18.90 3.19
N SER A 118 -14.20 -20.22 3.31
CA SER A 118 -13.64 -21.18 2.36
C SER A 118 -13.98 -20.78 0.92
N LYS A 119 -12.97 -20.75 0.05
CA LYS A 119 -13.03 -20.33 -1.36
C LYS A 119 -13.30 -18.84 -1.61
N ASP A 120 -13.37 -18.01 -0.57
CA ASP A 120 -13.32 -16.57 -0.79
C ASP A 120 -11.95 -16.19 -1.38
N VAL A 121 -11.99 -15.26 -2.34
CA VAL A 121 -10.81 -14.69 -2.98
C VAL A 121 -10.88 -13.18 -2.81
N ASP A 122 -9.88 -12.62 -2.15
CA ASP A 122 -9.71 -11.17 -2.02
C ASP A 122 -8.66 -10.68 -3.03
N LYS A 123 -9.02 -9.69 -3.84
CA LYS A 123 -8.13 -9.00 -4.79
C LYS A 123 -7.51 -7.79 -4.10
N PHE A 124 -6.18 -7.70 -4.17
CA PHE A 124 -5.42 -6.54 -3.74
C PHE A 124 -4.78 -5.84 -4.94
N THR A 125 -4.80 -4.52 -4.94
CA THR A 125 -3.90 -3.70 -5.76
C THR A 125 -3.23 -2.67 -4.86
N VAL A 126 -1.89 -2.63 -4.86
CA VAL A 126 -1.12 -1.64 -4.10
C VAL A 126 -0.45 -0.69 -5.08
N VAL A 127 -0.68 0.61 -4.91
CA VAL A 127 -0.10 1.67 -5.75
C VAL A 127 0.67 2.64 -4.87
N ILE A 128 1.92 2.94 -5.24
CA ILE A 128 2.81 3.83 -4.49
C ILE A 128 3.33 4.92 -5.42
N TRP A 129 3.25 6.17 -4.99
CA TRP A 129 3.82 7.31 -5.71
C TRP A 129 4.33 8.38 -4.74
N VAL A 130 5.15 9.29 -5.28
CA VAL A 130 5.57 10.51 -4.58
C VAL A 130 4.58 11.61 -4.96
N GLU A 131 3.86 12.16 -3.98
CA GLU A 131 2.84 13.18 -4.20
C GLU A 131 3.47 14.54 -4.44
N GLY A 132 3.17 15.11 -5.61
CA GLY A 132 3.71 16.39 -6.06
C GLY A 132 2.85 17.59 -5.69
N ASP A 133 1.56 17.40 -5.42
CA ASP A 133 0.66 18.48 -5.00
C ASP A 133 0.74 18.75 -3.49
N ASP A 134 1.56 17.99 -2.77
CA ASP A 134 1.82 18.17 -1.34
C ASP A 134 2.68 19.43 -1.10
N PRO A 135 2.21 20.42 -0.32
CA PRO A 135 3.00 21.61 0.03
C PRO A 135 4.32 21.32 0.74
N ASP A 136 4.45 20.13 1.34
CA ASP A 136 5.64 19.66 2.02
C ASP A 136 6.62 18.93 1.06
N CYS A 137 6.24 18.74 -0.21
CA CYS A 137 7.15 18.29 -1.29
C CYS A 137 8.12 19.41 -1.70
N ILE A 138 9.10 19.69 -0.84
CA ILE A 138 10.21 20.61 -1.10
C ILE A 138 11.42 19.84 -1.66
N ASP A 139 12.32 20.53 -2.39
CA ASP A 139 13.50 19.97 -3.08
C ASP A 139 14.41 19.05 -2.22
N ASN A 140 14.23 19.02 -0.90
CA ASN A 140 15.00 18.22 0.05
C ASN A 140 14.79 16.70 -0.08
N LEU A 141 13.71 16.26 -0.75
CA LEU A 141 13.39 14.83 -0.92
C LEU A 141 14.09 14.18 -2.14
N ILE A 142 14.80 14.98 -2.96
CA ILE A 142 15.48 14.50 -4.16
C ILE A 142 16.55 13.45 -3.81
N GLY A 143 16.43 12.28 -4.44
CA GLY A 143 17.31 11.14 -4.21
C GLY A 143 17.14 10.53 -2.82
N GLY A 144 15.93 10.60 -2.26
CA GLY A 144 15.50 9.76 -1.15
C GLY A 144 15.10 8.37 -1.65
N GLU A 145 15.03 7.42 -0.73
CA GLU A 145 14.72 6.02 -1.01
C GLU A 145 13.74 5.52 0.04
N MET A 146 12.80 4.67 -0.37
CA MET A 146 11.89 4.01 0.55
C MET A 146 11.78 2.54 0.19
N LYS A 147 11.84 1.69 1.21
CA LYS A 147 11.61 0.26 1.08
C LYS A 147 10.47 -0.17 1.97
N MET A 148 9.57 -0.98 1.42
CA MET A 148 8.43 -1.51 2.14
C MET A 148 8.20 -2.98 1.81
N HIS A 149 7.53 -3.68 2.71
CA HIS A 149 6.97 -4.99 2.42
C HIS A 149 5.59 -5.15 3.04
N MET A 150 4.75 -5.95 2.39
CA MET A 150 3.45 -6.33 2.91
C MET A 150 3.52 -7.70 3.57
N THR A 151 2.93 -7.83 4.75
CA THR A 151 2.73 -9.11 5.45
C THR A 151 1.25 -9.41 5.56
N ILE A 152 0.89 -10.67 5.36
CA ILE A 152 -0.45 -11.21 5.58
C ILE A 152 -0.31 -12.36 6.58
N THR A 153 -1.08 -12.32 7.65
CA THR A 153 -1.04 -13.31 8.73
C THR A 153 -2.45 -13.83 9.02
N GLU A 154 -2.64 -15.13 8.85
CA GLU A 154 -3.88 -15.81 9.20
C GLU A 154 -4.16 -15.77 10.71
N GLU A 155 -5.42 -15.63 11.08
CA GLU A 155 -5.94 -15.72 12.44
C GLU A 155 -7.11 -16.70 12.50
N HIS A 156 -6.95 -17.79 13.25
CA HIS A 156 -8.00 -18.78 13.46
C HIS A 156 -9.00 -18.29 14.50
N ILE A 157 -10.27 -18.36 14.16
CA ILE A 157 -11.36 -18.10 15.10
C ILE A 157 -11.46 -19.34 15.99
N LYS A 158 -11.22 -19.18 17.30
CA LYS A 158 -11.47 -20.28 18.25
C LYS A 158 -12.94 -20.67 18.18
N GLN A 159 -13.21 -21.92 17.82
CA GLN A 159 -14.53 -22.51 17.95
C GLN A 159 -14.68 -23.00 19.40
N ASP A 160 -15.70 -22.49 20.10
CA ASP A 160 -16.09 -22.91 21.45
C ASP A 160 -16.72 -24.32 21.48
#